data_AF-A0A947RXN3-F1
#
_entry.id   AF-A0A947RXN3-F1
#
_cell.length_a   1.000
_cell.length_b   1.000
_cell.length_c   1.000
_cell.angle_alpha   90.00
_cell.angle_beta   90.00
_cell.angle_gamma   90.00
#
_symmetry.space_group_name_H-M   'P 1'
#
loop_
_entity.id
_entity.type
_entity.pdbx_description
1 polymer ?
#
loop_
_entity_poly.entity_id
_entity_poly.type
_entity_poly.pdbx_seq_one_letter_code
_entity_poly.pdbx_strand_id
1 'polypeptide(L)'
;MRTLVLASILVLFLASAGCEQGEPVPSDDRPVVVSLLREPADTSVERTLTVAWRFRIADGWHLYWDGLNDSGAPPSIELDLPDGWSAGTLRWPAPQRLVSPGG
;
A
#
# COMPACT_ATOMS: atom_id res chain seq x y z
N MET A 1 22.72 -42.31 -19.24
CA MET A 1 23.10 -40.89 -19.39
C MET A 1 21.92 -39.94 -19.65
N ARG A 2 20.84 -40.34 -20.35
CA ARG A 2 19.66 -39.49 -20.59
C ARG A 2 18.70 -39.32 -19.39
N THR A 3 18.66 -40.27 -18.46
CA THR A 3 17.80 -40.23 -17.26
C THR A 3 18.37 -39.41 -16.10
N LEU A 4 19.70 -39.27 -16.01
CA LEU A 4 20.37 -38.48 -14.97
C LEU A 4 20.20 -36.96 -15.17
N VAL A 5 19.99 -36.51 -16.41
CA VAL A 5 19.73 -35.09 -16.72
C VAL A 5 18.31 -34.66 -16.31
N LEU A 6 17.33 -35.57 -16.43
CA LEU A 6 15.94 -35.32 -16.05
C LEU A 6 15.73 -35.18 -14.54
N ALA A 7 16.48 -35.95 -13.72
CA ALA A 7 16.41 -35.85 -12.27
C ALA A 7 16.99 -34.52 -11.74
N SER A 8 18.05 -33.99 -12.36
CA SER A 8 18.64 -32.69 -11.97
C SER A 8 17.79 -31.48 -12.33
N ILE A 9 16.99 -31.54 -13.40
CA ILE A 9 16.08 -30.44 -13.78
C ILE A 9 14.89 -30.35 -12.80
N LEU A 10 14.43 -31.48 -12.25
CA LEU A 10 13.32 -31.53 -11.29
C LEU A 10 13.71 -30.96 -9.91
N VAL A 11 14.97 -31.14 -9.48
CA VAL A 11 15.46 -30.63 -8.18
C VAL A 11 15.69 -29.12 -8.22
N LEU A 12 16.10 -28.54 -9.36
CA LEU A 12 16.24 -27.09 -9.49
C LEU A 12 14.89 -26.34 -9.50
N PHE A 13 13.81 -26.98 -9.94
CA PHE A 13 12.49 -26.33 -10.00
C PHE A 13 11.83 -26.17 -8.63
N LEU A 14 12.17 -27.01 -7.64
CA LEU A 14 11.62 -26.91 -6.27
C LEU A 14 12.29 -25.83 -5.40
N ALA A 15 13.49 -25.36 -5.77
CA ALA A 15 14.24 -24.40 -4.95
C ALA A 15 13.79 -22.94 -5.12
N SER A 16 12.96 -22.62 -6.10
CA SER A 16 12.49 -21.24 -6.37
C SER A 16 11.17 -20.85 -5.68
N ALA A 17 10.57 -21.73 -4.86
CA ALA A 17 9.22 -21.53 -4.36
C ALA A 17 9.09 -20.75 -3.03
N GLY A 18 10.11 -20.06 -2.53
CA GLY A 18 10.08 -19.66 -1.11
C GLY A 18 10.76 -18.35 -0.74
N CYS A 19 10.20 -17.22 -1.12
CA CYS A 19 10.12 -16.06 -0.23
C CYS A 19 9.06 -15.06 -0.73
N GLU A 20 7.78 -15.44 -0.68
CA GLU A 20 6.72 -14.44 -0.70
C GLU A 20 6.64 -13.85 0.71
N GLN A 21 7.30 -12.71 0.91
CA GLN A 21 7.16 -11.95 2.15
C GLN A 21 5.75 -11.37 2.18
N GLY A 22 4.89 -11.92 3.03
CA GLY A 22 3.55 -11.38 3.23
C GLY A 22 3.60 -9.91 3.64
N GLU A 23 2.65 -9.11 3.14
CA GLU A 23 2.51 -7.71 3.56
C GLU A 23 2.37 -7.63 5.08
N PRO A 24 3.06 -6.70 5.76
CA PRO A 24 2.93 -6.52 7.19
C PRO A 24 1.47 -6.29 7.59
N VAL A 25 1.03 -6.97 8.64
CA VAL A 25 -0.33 -6.89 9.20
C VAL A 25 -0.31 -5.96 10.41
N PRO A 26 -1.26 -5.02 10.54
CA PRO A 26 -1.39 -4.18 11.73
C PRO A 26 -1.67 -5.00 13.01
N SER A 27 -1.20 -4.48 14.14
CA SER A 27 -1.40 -5.05 15.48
C SER A 27 -1.45 -3.92 16.51
N ASP A 28 -1.79 -4.20 17.77
CA ASP A 28 -1.84 -3.14 18.81
C ASP A 28 -0.51 -2.38 18.96
N ASP A 29 0.63 -3.07 18.91
CA ASP A 29 1.96 -2.46 18.98
C ASP A 29 2.37 -1.68 17.71
N ARG A 30 1.65 -1.89 16.61
CA ARG A 30 1.87 -1.23 15.31
C ARG A 30 0.52 -1.08 14.60
N PRO A 31 -0.30 -0.12 15.06
CA PRO A 31 -1.71 -0.06 14.67
C PRO A 31 -1.92 0.40 13.24
N VAL A 32 -0.90 0.98 12.60
CA VAL A 32 -0.97 1.43 11.22
C VAL A 32 0.21 0.88 10.43
N VAL A 33 -0.09 0.26 9.29
CA VAL A 33 0.89 -0.16 8.30
C VAL A 33 0.59 0.60 7.00
N VAL A 34 1.63 1.19 6.41
CA VAL A 34 1.52 1.98 5.18
C VAL A 34 2.27 1.26 4.06
N SER A 35 1.62 1.09 2.91
CA SER A 35 2.26 0.63 1.67
C SER A 35 1.93 1.55 0.50
N LEU A 36 2.84 1.63 -0.47
CA LEU A 36 2.62 2.41 -1.69
C LEU A 36 2.06 1.48 -2.78
N LEU A 37 0.94 1.89 -3.35
CA LEU A 37 0.31 1.24 -4.49
C LEU A 37 0.49 2.08 -5.73
N ARG A 38 0.59 1.41 -6.87
CA ARG A 38 0.59 2.01 -8.19
C ARG A 38 -0.59 1.45 -8.96
N GLU A 39 -1.32 2.34 -9.63
CA GLU A 39 -2.33 1.90 -10.58
C GLU A 39 -1.66 1.17 -11.76
N PRO A 40 -2.18 0.00 -12.19
CA PRO A 40 -1.66 -0.68 -13.37
C PRO A 40 -1.68 0.27 -14.57
N ALA A 41 -0.54 0.41 -15.25
CA ALA A 41 -0.49 1.17 -16.48
C ALA A 41 -1.21 0.38 -17.57
N ASP A 42 -2.19 1.00 -18.23
CA ASP A 42 -2.65 0.50 -19.52
C ASP A 42 -1.53 0.75 -20.55
N THR A 43 -1.47 -0.08 -21.58
CA THR A 43 -0.39 -0.13 -22.59
C THR A 43 -0.28 1.11 -23.48
N SER A 44 -1.01 2.18 -23.20
CA SER A 44 -0.84 3.51 -23.80
C SER A 44 0.30 4.27 -23.12
N VAL A 45 0.91 5.21 -23.85
CA VAL A 45 1.92 6.14 -23.32
C VAL A 45 1.25 7.10 -22.33
N GLU A 46 0.94 6.60 -21.14
CA GLU A 46 0.36 7.35 -20.03
C GLU A 46 1.37 8.42 -19.58
N ARG A 47 0.97 9.69 -19.63
CA ARG A 47 1.77 10.82 -19.11
C ARG A 47 1.50 11.10 -17.63
N THR A 48 0.60 10.33 -17.01
CA THR A 48 0.20 10.48 -15.62
C THR A 48 0.42 9.16 -14.89
N LEU A 49 1.06 9.23 -13.73
CA LEU A 49 1.22 8.08 -12.83
C LEU A 49 0.29 8.26 -11.63
N THR A 50 -0.71 7.39 -11.49
CA THR A 50 -1.50 7.33 -10.26
C THR A 50 -0.78 6.43 -9.24
N VAL A 51 -0.50 7.00 -8.08
CA VAL A 51 -0.03 6.27 -6.89
C VAL A 51 -0.97 6.51 -5.72
N ALA A 52 -1.00 5.58 -4.77
CA ALA A 52 -1.80 5.70 -3.57
C ALA A 52 -1.02 5.18 -2.36
N TRP A 53 -1.11 5.89 -1.23
CA TRP A 53 -0.73 5.35 0.07
C TRP A 53 -1.88 4.53 0.62
N ARG A 54 -1.66 3.24 0.80
CA ARG A 54 -2.60 2.34 1.47
C ARG A 54 -2.27 2.29 2.95
N PHE A 55 -3.22 2.71 3.76
CA PHE A 55 -3.17 2.56 5.22
C PHE A 55 -4.00 1.33 5.61
N ARG A 56 -3.37 0.33 6.22
CA ARG A 56 -4.07 -0.74 6.94
C ARG A 56 -4.02 -0.39 8.42
N ILE A 57 -5.17 -0.44 9.08
CA ILE A 57 -5.34 0.05 10.44
C ILE A 57 -5.89 -1.10 11.30
N ALA A 58 -5.31 -1.30 12.48
CA ALA A 58 -5.74 -2.28 13.47
C ALA A 58 -7.12 -1.91 14.05
N ASP A 59 -7.84 -2.91 14.55
CA ASP A 59 -9.16 -2.70 15.13
C ASP A 59 -9.11 -1.73 16.32
N GLY A 60 -10.09 -0.83 16.41
CA GLY A 60 -10.15 0.22 17.42
C GLY A 60 -9.26 1.44 17.17
N TRP A 61 -8.41 1.40 16.14
CA TRP A 61 -7.59 2.53 15.70
C TRP A 61 -8.18 3.18 14.46
N HIS A 62 -8.00 4.50 14.35
CA HIS A 62 -8.54 5.29 13.24
C HIS A 62 -7.60 6.44 12.88
N LEU A 63 -7.70 6.92 11.64
CA LEU A 63 -7.04 8.13 11.15
C LEU A 63 -8.08 9.20 10.88
N TYR A 64 -7.70 10.46 11.05
CA TYR A 64 -8.55 11.59 10.71
C TYR A 64 -8.59 11.83 9.21
N TRP A 65 -9.75 12.31 8.73
CA TRP A 65 -9.99 12.61 7.31
C TRP A 65 -9.67 14.09 7.02
N ASP A 66 -9.53 14.50 5.75
CA ASP A 66 -9.09 15.87 5.41
C ASP A 66 -10.17 16.96 5.49
N GLY A 67 -11.32 16.65 6.09
CA GLY A 67 -12.42 17.58 6.28
C GLY A 67 -12.63 18.03 7.73
N LEU A 68 -13.91 18.22 8.08
CA LEU A 68 -14.29 18.68 9.41
C LEU A 68 -14.05 17.58 10.45
N ASN A 69 -13.04 17.79 11.30
CA ASN A 69 -12.76 16.96 12.46
C ASN A 69 -12.94 17.79 13.73
N ASP A 70 -13.33 17.13 14.82
CA ASP A 70 -13.52 17.77 16.12
C ASP A 70 -12.17 18.10 16.79
N SER A 71 -11.22 17.17 16.75
CA SER A 71 -9.97 17.29 17.54
C SER A 71 -8.72 16.66 16.92
N GLY A 72 -8.72 16.31 15.62
CA GLY A 72 -7.57 15.65 14.99
C GLY A 72 -7.23 16.16 13.59
N ALA A 73 -5.99 15.89 13.18
CA ALA A 73 -5.44 16.27 11.88
C ALA A 73 -5.25 15.04 10.97
N PRO A 74 -5.58 15.16 9.68
CA PRO A 74 -5.33 14.10 8.72
C PRO A 74 -3.82 13.85 8.53
N PRO A 75 -3.43 12.68 8.01
CA PRO A 75 -2.06 12.45 7.55
C PRO A 75 -1.60 13.53 6.57
N SER A 76 -0.37 14.03 6.74
CA SER A 76 0.29 14.89 5.77
C SER A 76 1.20 14.06 4.86
N ILE A 77 1.27 14.48 3.60
CA ILE A 77 2.13 13.85 2.59
C ILE A 77 3.00 14.95 2.00
N GLU A 78 4.31 14.81 2.16
CA GLU A 78 5.30 15.63 1.49
C GLU A 78 5.88 14.82 0.32
N LEU A 79 5.87 15.42 -0.86
CA LEU A 79 6.30 14.78 -2.10
C LEU A 79 7.62 15.38 -2.54
N ASP A 80 8.67 14.56 -2.56
CA ASP A 80 9.92 14.85 -3.24
C ASP A 80 9.86 14.24 -4.63
N LEU A 81 9.67 15.07 -5.66
CA LEU A 81 9.45 14.64 -7.04
C LEU A 81 10.65 15.00 -7.93
N PRO A 82 11.02 14.14 -8.90
CA PRO A 82 12.05 14.47 -9.88
C PRO A 82 11.68 15.67 -10.74
N ASP A 83 12.70 16.30 -11.32
CA ASP A 83 12.51 17.41 -12.26
C ASP A 83 11.53 17.07 -13.39
N GLY A 84 10.62 18.00 -13.69
CA GLY A 84 9.59 17.84 -14.72
C GLY A 84 8.33 17.08 -14.29
N TRP A 85 8.27 16.58 -13.05
CA TRP A 85 7.06 16.01 -12.46
C TRP A 85 6.28 17.05 -11.65
N SER A 86 4.97 16.88 -11.60
CA SER A 86 4.09 17.62 -10.71
C SER A 86 3.04 16.71 -10.11
N ALA A 87 2.67 16.98 -8.85
CA ALA A 87 1.58 16.28 -8.20
C ALA A 87 0.24 16.89 -8.63
N GLY A 88 -0.73 16.03 -8.92
CA GLY A 88 -2.13 16.45 -8.99
C GLY A 88 -2.71 16.70 -7.59
N THR A 89 -3.98 17.09 -7.53
CA THR A 89 -4.73 17.21 -6.28
C THR A 89 -4.77 15.86 -5.55
N LEU A 90 -4.42 15.88 -4.26
CA LEU A 90 -4.55 14.72 -3.38
C LEU A 90 -6.00 14.27 -3.30
N ARG A 91 -6.24 12.96 -3.36
CA ARG A 91 -7.58 12.37 -3.31
C ARG A 91 -7.72 11.50 -2.07
N TRP A 92 -8.84 11.64 -1.39
CA TRP A 92 -9.19 10.85 -0.22
C TRP A 92 -10.35 9.91 -0.51
N PRO A 93 -10.36 8.70 0.04
CA PRO A 93 -11.56 7.86 0.04
C PRO A 93 -12.66 8.54 0.87
N ALA A 94 -13.90 8.14 0.63
CA ALA A 94 -15.02 8.57 1.47
C ALA A 94 -14.80 8.13 2.92
N PRO A 95 -14.99 9.02 3.92
CA PRO A 95 -14.74 8.69 5.31
C PRO A 95 -15.89 7.86 5.91
N GLN A 96 -15.59 7.22 7.04
CA GLN A 96 -16.61 6.71 7.96
C GLN A 96 -16.70 7.65 9.15
N ARG A 97 -17.92 8.09 9.49
CA ARG A 97 -18.14 8.94 10.65
C ARG A 97 -18.12 8.09 11.92
N LEU A 98 -17.23 8.45 12.84
CA LEU A 98 -17.20 7.92 14.19
C LEU A 98 -17.74 8.99 15.13
N VAL A 99 -18.60 8.58 16.06
CA VAL A 99 -19.20 9.47 17.06
C VAL A 99 -18.64 9.08 18.42
N SER A 100 -17.93 10.00 19.05
CA SER A 100 -17.45 9.81 20.41
C SER A 100 -18.64 9.72 21.38
N PRO A 101 -18.52 8.98 22.51
CA PRO A 101 -19.62 8.82 23.48
C PRO A 101 -20.15 10.11 24.14
N GLY A 102 -19.64 11.29 23.77
CA GLY A 102 -20.03 12.60 24.30
C GLY A 102 -20.77 13.54 23.33
N GLY A 103 -20.89 13.18 22.05
CA GLY A 103 -21.50 14.04 21.02
C GLY A 103 -20.54 15.03 20.40
#